data_AF-A0A2M9G7U2-F1
#
_entry.id   AF-A0A2M9G7U2-F1
#
_cell.length_a   1.000
_cell.length_b   1.000
_cell.length_c   1.000
_cell.angle_alpha   90.00
_cell.angle_beta   90.00
_cell.angle_gamma   90.00
#
_symmetry.space_group_name_H-M   'P 1'
#
loop_
_entity.id
_entity.type
_entity.pdbx_description
1 polymer ?
#
loop_
_entity_poly.entity_id
_entity_poly.type
_entity_poly.pdbx_seq_one_letter_code
_entity_poly.pdbx_strand_id
1 'polypeptide(L)'
;MADETEWQYLYLCKPELIEAAIAVRGKGFPLDLLRSHFQLRPSAHVIRGEEGYLLVVDENDRNENPRLGKVEAVKCTSVEADHIFTQEISTWSLKDYQGIETIQGATALVKLGIVKREDLQHCSGAIRDAFVSGDLGL
;
A
#
# COMPACT_ATOMS: atom_id res chain seq x y z
N MET A 1 -30.39 -19.02 6.55
CA MET A 1 -30.38 -17.56 6.40
C MET A 1 -29.00 -17.23 5.89
N ALA A 2 -28.88 -16.88 4.60
CA ALA A 2 -27.61 -16.48 4.04
C ALA A 2 -27.28 -15.12 4.64
N ASP A 3 -26.18 -15.04 5.37
CA ASP A 3 -25.58 -13.80 5.81
C ASP A 3 -25.01 -13.15 4.53
N GLU A 4 -25.84 -12.40 3.81
CA GLU A 4 -25.38 -11.56 2.71
C GLU A 4 -24.59 -10.41 3.33
N THR A 5 -23.36 -10.68 3.74
CA THR A 5 -22.45 -9.63 4.20
C THR A 5 -22.23 -8.68 3.03
N GLU A 6 -22.86 -7.51 3.09
CA GLU A 6 -22.68 -6.48 2.06
C GLU A 6 -21.27 -5.88 2.23
N TRP A 7 -20.40 -6.19 1.27
CA TRP A 7 -19.03 -5.70 1.26
C TRP A 7 -18.96 -4.30 0.65
N GLN A 8 -18.19 -3.43 1.29
CA GLN A 8 -18.00 -2.05 0.87
C GLN A 8 -16.57 -1.85 0.41
N TYR A 9 -16.40 -1.18 -0.73
CA TYR A 9 -15.11 -0.98 -1.40
C TYR A 9 -14.68 0.47 -1.29
N LEU A 10 -13.55 0.71 -0.64
CA LEU A 10 -13.00 2.05 -0.42
C LEU A 10 -11.67 2.18 -1.16
N TYR A 11 -11.58 3.18 -2.03
CA TYR A 11 -10.29 3.53 -2.63
C TYR A 11 -9.29 3.92 -1.55
N LEU A 12 -8.12 3.29 -1.61
CA LEU A 12 -6.97 3.67 -0.79
C LEU A 12 -6.26 4.85 -1.47
N CYS A 13 -4.95 4.79 -1.55
CA CYS A 13 -4.10 5.84 -2.08
C CYS A 13 -3.50 5.43 -3.42
N LYS A 14 -2.51 6.21 -3.88
CA LYS A 14 -1.77 5.92 -5.10
C LYS A 14 -1.23 4.49 -5.06
N PRO A 15 -1.37 3.71 -6.16
CA PRO A 15 -0.88 2.34 -6.21
C PRO A 15 0.57 2.22 -5.75
N GLU A 16 1.43 3.17 -6.15
CA GLU A 16 2.85 3.18 -5.82
C GLU A 16 3.12 3.13 -4.31
N LEU A 17 2.29 3.78 -3.47
CA LEU A 17 2.47 3.75 -2.01
C LEU A 17 2.27 2.33 -1.46
N ILE A 18 1.25 1.64 -1.95
CA ILE A 18 0.95 0.27 -1.55
C ILE A 18 2.02 -0.69 -2.11
N GLU A 19 2.44 -0.52 -3.36
CA GLU A 19 3.51 -1.34 -3.95
C GLU A 19 4.83 -1.19 -3.21
N ALA A 20 5.21 0.03 -2.83
CA ALA A 20 6.38 0.31 -2.02
C ALA A 20 6.30 -0.40 -0.66
N ALA A 21 5.15 -0.32 0.00
CA ALA A 21 4.90 -1.02 1.26
C ALA A 21 4.97 -2.54 1.13
N ILE A 22 4.40 -3.11 0.08
CA ILE A 22 4.48 -4.56 -0.19
C ILE A 22 5.93 -4.96 -0.46
N ALA A 23 6.68 -4.17 -1.22
CA ALA A 23 8.05 -4.48 -1.59
C ALA A 23 9.01 -4.47 -0.39
N VAL A 24 8.82 -3.53 0.55
CA VAL A 24 9.72 -3.34 1.70
C VAL A 24 9.32 -4.20 2.90
N ARG A 25 8.02 -4.32 3.19
CA ARG A 25 7.51 -4.97 4.41
C ARG A 25 6.70 -6.24 4.15
N GLY A 26 6.43 -6.56 2.90
CA GLY A 26 5.70 -7.77 2.49
C GLY A 26 4.21 -7.54 2.25
N LYS A 27 3.57 -8.52 1.60
CA LYS A 27 2.18 -8.43 1.08
C LYS A 27 1.11 -8.15 2.14
N GLY A 28 1.29 -8.62 3.38
CA GLY A 28 0.32 -8.42 4.46
C GLY A 28 0.38 -7.02 5.09
N PHE A 29 1.53 -6.36 4.98
CA PHE A 29 1.81 -5.14 5.71
C PHE A 29 0.82 -3.99 5.45
N PRO A 30 0.39 -3.71 4.20
CA PRO A 30 -0.58 -2.64 3.96
C PRO A 30 -1.88 -2.82 4.74
N LEU A 31 -2.41 -4.04 4.79
CA LEU A 31 -3.62 -4.33 5.54
C LEU A 31 -3.39 -4.24 7.06
N ASP A 32 -2.25 -4.71 7.55
CA ASP A 32 -1.92 -4.66 8.97
C ASP A 32 -1.75 -3.21 9.46
N LEU A 33 -1.14 -2.35 8.65
CA LEU A 33 -1.02 -0.92 8.93
C LEU A 33 -2.40 -0.27 8.99
N LEU A 34 -3.25 -0.49 7.98
CA LEU A 34 -4.61 0.05 7.95
C LEU A 34 -5.47 -0.48 9.11
N ARG A 35 -5.35 -1.77 9.44
CA ARG A 35 -6.01 -2.38 10.61
C ARG A 35 -5.61 -1.72 11.91
N SER A 36 -4.33 -1.45 12.11
CA SER A 36 -3.83 -0.77 13.32
C SER A 36 -4.39 0.65 13.43
N HIS A 37 -4.35 1.41 12.33
CA HIS A 37 -4.78 2.80 12.32
C HIS A 37 -6.30 2.95 12.46
N PHE A 38 -7.06 2.24 11.62
CA PHE A 38 -8.53 2.33 11.59
C PHE A 38 -9.23 1.40 12.58
N GLN A 39 -8.50 0.53 13.29
CA GLN A 39 -9.07 -0.49 14.19
C GLN A 39 -10.07 -1.40 13.46
N LEU A 40 -9.71 -1.82 12.25
CA LEU A 40 -10.56 -2.63 11.40
C LEU A 40 -10.76 -4.03 11.98
N ARG A 41 -11.90 -4.63 11.66
CA ARG A 41 -12.22 -6.00 12.02
C ARG A 41 -11.39 -7.01 11.20
N PRO A 42 -11.27 -8.26 11.68
CA PRO A 42 -10.56 -9.32 10.95
C PRO A 42 -11.12 -9.64 9.57
N SER A 43 -12.39 -9.28 9.30
CA SER A 43 -13.08 -9.39 8.01
C SER A 43 -12.50 -8.46 6.94
N ALA A 44 -11.86 -7.36 7.32
CA ALA A 44 -11.29 -6.40 6.39
C ALA A 44 -10.14 -7.01 5.58
N HIS A 45 -10.06 -6.67 4.30
CA HIS A 45 -9.01 -7.14 3.40
C HIS A 45 -8.69 -6.10 2.31
N VAL A 46 -7.49 -6.16 1.74
CA VAL A 46 -7.06 -5.28 0.64
C VAL A 46 -7.03 -6.09 -0.65
N ILE A 47 -7.63 -5.56 -1.72
CA ILE A 47 -7.60 -6.14 -3.05
C ILE A 47 -6.99 -5.18 -4.06
N ARG A 48 -6.40 -5.74 -5.12
CA ARG A 48 -5.97 -4.96 -6.29
C ARG A 48 -7.10 -4.94 -7.32
N GLY A 49 -7.68 -3.77 -7.55
CA GLY A 49 -8.56 -3.50 -8.68
C GLY A 49 -7.78 -2.97 -9.90
N GLU A 50 -8.51 -2.65 -10.96
CA GLU A 50 -7.94 -2.13 -12.22
C GLU A 50 -7.23 -0.79 -12.01
N GLU A 51 -7.89 0.13 -11.31
CA GLU A 51 -7.41 1.51 -11.09
C GLU A 51 -6.50 1.66 -9.85
N GLY A 52 -6.27 0.59 -9.09
CA GLY A 52 -5.47 0.64 -7.87
C GLY A 52 -5.94 -0.28 -6.76
N TYR A 53 -5.62 0.06 -5.52
CA TYR A 53 -5.96 -0.75 -4.36
C TYR A 53 -7.24 -0.30 -3.68
N LEU A 54 -8.05 -1.28 -3.29
CA LEU A 54 -9.30 -1.08 -2.56
C LEU A 54 -9.18 -1.76 -1.20
N LEU A 55 -9.61 -1.05 -0.16
CA LEU A 55 -9.92 -1.63 1.13
C LEU A 55 -11.36 -2.12 1.12
N VAL A 56 -11.54 -3.40 1.40
CA VAL A 56 -12.83 -4.06 1.49
C VAL A 56 -13.17 -4.25 2.96
N VAL A 57 -14.31 -3.72 3.37
CA VAL A 57 -14.80 -3.78 4.76
C VAL A 57 -16.24 -4.27 4.80
N ASP A 58 -16.65 -4.82 5.94
CA ASP A 58 -18.05 -5.15 6.19
C ASP A 58 -18.87 -3.91 6.59
N GLU A 59 -20.19 -4.06 6.65
CA GLU A 59 -21.10 -2.99 7.02
C GLU A 59 -20.84 -2.39 8.40
N ASN A 60 -20.32 -3.17 9.35
CA ASN A 60 -20.06 -2.67 10.70
C ASN A 60 -18.87 -1.72 10.67
N ASP A 61 -17.78 -2.11 10.01
CA ASP A 61 -16.65 -1.20 9.80
C ASP A 61 -17.05 0.00 8.96
N ARG A 62 -17.97 -0.15 8.01
CA ARG A 62 -18.46 0.98 7.20
C ARG A 62 -19.26 1.99 8.02
N ASN A 63 -20.25 1.51 8.78
CA ASN A 63 -21.30 2.35 9.34
C ASN A 63 -21.05 2.73 10.81
N GLU A 64 -20.34 1.86 11.54
CA GLU A 64 -20.16 2.00 12.98
C GLU A 64 -18.76 2.48 13.34
N ASN A 65 -17.73 2.16 12.55
CA ASN A 65 -16.36 2.53 12.86
C ASN A 65 -16.13 4.05 12.72
N PRO A 66 -15.92 4.77 13.85
CA PRO A 66 -15.75 6.22 13.81
C PRO A 66 -14.45 6.65 13.13
N ARG A 67 -13.46 5.76 13.00
CA ARG A 67 -12.16 6.04 12.37
C ARG A 67 -12.19 5.92 10.85
N LEU A 68 -13.11 5.14 10.29
CA LEU A 68 -13.33 5.07 8.84
C LEU A 68 -14.22 6.21 8.31
N GLY A 69 -14.90 6.93 9.22
CA GLY A 69 -15.77 8.07 8.90
C GLY A 69 -17.17 7.63 8.49
N LYS A 70 -18.21 8.29 9.03
CA LYS A 70 -19.60 7.84 8.84
C LYS A 70 -20.29 8.36 7.58
N VAL A 71 -19.76 9.37 6.86
CA VAL A 71 -20.49 9.98 5.72
C VAL A 71 -19.58 10.42 4.54
N GLU A 72 -18.39 10.99 4.75
CA GLU A 72 -17.44 11.36 3.66
C GLU A 72 -16.34 10.33 3.35
N ALA A 73 -16.54 9.10 3.78
CA ALA A 73 -15.47 8.12 3.94
C ALA A 73 -14.70 7.75 2.66
N VAL A 74 -15.27 7.84 1.45
CA VAL A 74 -14.47 7.49 0.24
C VAL A 74 -13.33 8.49 -0.01
N LYS A 75 -13.58 9.79 0.19
CA LYS A 75 -12.53 10.82 0.06
C LYS A 75 -11.62 10.87 1.29
N CYS A 76 -12.17 10.61 2.48
CA CYS A 76 -11.37 10.60 3.69
C CYS A 76 -10.45 9.38 3.76
N THR A 77 -10.92 8.18 3.42
CA THR A 77 -10.10 6.95 3.45
C THR A 77 -8.94 7.02 2.47
N SER A 78 -9.14 7.58 1.28
CA SER A 78 -8.05 7.73 0.30
C SER A 78 -6.97 8.71 0.76
N VAL A 79 -7.38 9.88 1.25
CA VAL A 79 -6.46 10.91 1.78
C VAL A 79 -5.76 10.42 3.05
N GLU A 80 -6.49 9.78 3.96
CA GLU A 80 -5.94 9.28 5.21
C GLU A 80 -5.01 8.09 4.97
N ALA A 81 -5.35 7.17 4.07
CA ALA A 81 -4.44 6.10 3.66
C ALA A 81 -3.16 6.67 3.05
N ASP A 82 -3.27 7.66 2.16
CA ASP A 82 -2.10 8.32 1.58
C ASP A 82 -1.20 8.92 2.67
N HIS A 83 -1.80 9.60 3.64
CA HIS A 83 -1.10 10.16 4.79
C HIS A 83 -0.40 9.09 5.65
N ILE A 84 -1.11 8.03 6.02
CA ILE A 84 -0.60 6.91 6.81
C ILE A 84 0.60 6.25 6.11
N PHE A 85 0.46 5.91 4.83
CA PHE A 85 1.54 5.27 4.08
C PHE A 85 2.72 6.21 3.87
N THR A 86 2.48 7.48 3.57
CA THR A 86 3.56 8.47 3.43
C THR A 86 4.33 8.67 4.73
N GLN A 87 3.63 8.75 5.87
CA GLN A 87 4.26 8.82 7.18
C GLN A 87 5.08 7.58 7.49
N GLU A 88 4.52 6.39 7.30
CA GLU A 88 5.23 5.12 7.51
C GLU A 88 6.50 5.05 6.65
N ILE A 89 6.37 5.33 5.35
CA ILE A 89 7.49 5.35 4.39
C ILE A 89 8.58 6.34 4.81
N SER A 90 8.20 7.51 5.36
CA SER A 90 9.17 8.52 5.79
C SER A 90 10.06 8.07 6.95
N THR A 91 9.68 7.01 7.66
CA THR A 91 10.49 6.42 8.73
C THR A 91 11.53 5.43 8.22
N TRP A 92 11.41 4.99 6.97
CA TRP A 92 12.27 3.97 6.40
C TRP A 92 13.66 4.52 6.07
N SER A 93 14.64 3.61 6.05
CA SER A 93 16.03 3.89 5.75
C SER A 93 16.49 3.11 4.53
N LEU A 94 17.67 3.45 4.00
CA LEU A 94 18.27 2.69 2.89
C LEU A 94 18.34 1.17 3.15
N LYS A 95 18.53 0.75 4.41
CA LYS A 95 18.59 -0.67 4.78
C LYS A 95 17.27 -1.39 4.54
N ASP A 96 16.14 -0.71 4.71
CA ASP A 96 14.82 -1.29 4.49
C ASP A 96 14.60 -1.60 2.99
N TYR A 97 15.26 -0.85 2.08
CA TYR A 97 15.07 -1.01 0.63
C TYR A 97 16.04 -2.02 -0.02
N GLN A 98 17.09 -2.46 0.69
CA GLN A 98 18.10 -3.36 0.14
C GLN A 98 17.52 -4.74 -0.23
N GLY A 99 16.50 -5.19 0.51
CA GLY A 99 15.86 -6.49 0.32
C GLY A 99 14.82 -6.55 -0.80
N ILE A 100 14.64 -5.48 -1.58
CA ILE A 100 13.60 -5.45 -2.62
C ILE A 100 14.00 -6.34 -3.79
N GLU A 101 13.09 -7.23 -4.18
CA GLU A 101 13.28 -8.23 -5.25
C GLU A 101 12.39 -7.97 -6.47
N THR A 102 11.36 -7.13 -6.35
CA THR A 102 10.37 -6.92 -7.42
C THR A 102 10.59 -5.60 -8.16
N ILE A 103 10.60 -5.65 -9.49
CA ILE A 103 10.74 -4.46 -10.35
C ILE A 103 9.63 -3.45 -10.04
N GLN A 104 8.40 -3.92 -9.88
CA GLN A 104 7.24 -3.09 -9.51
C GLN A 104 7.47 -2.30 -8.21
N GLY A 105 8.04 -2.95 -7.19
CA GLY A 105 8.40 -2.30 -5.92
C GLY A 105 9.49 -1.26 -6.06
N ALA A 106 10.57 -1.59 -6.79
CA ALA A 106 11.66 -0.67 -7.06
C ALA A 106 11.20 0.57 -7.85
N THR A 107 10.41 0.35 -8.91
CA THR A 107 9.82 1.41 -9.73
C THR A 107 8.89 2.30 -8.91
N ALA A 108 8.10 1.72 -8.00
CA ALA A 108 7.23 2.48 -7.11
C ALA A 108 8.00 3.43 -6.19
N LEU A 109 9.10 2.95 -5.57
CA LEU A 109 9.94 3.78 -4.71
C LEU A 109 10.59 4.95 -5.46
N VAL A 110 11.06 4.72 -6.69
CA VAL A 110 11.63 5.79 -7.53
C VAL A 110 10.56 6.80 -7.94
N LYS A 111 9.38 6.33 -8.38
CA LYS A 111 8.26 7.22 -8.75
C LYS A 111 7.78 8.11 -7.59
N LEU A 112 7.84 7.58 -6.37
CA LEU A 112 7.52 8.34 -5.16
C LEU A 112 8.66 9.26 -4.70
N GLY A 113 9.84 9.18 -5.32
CA GLY A 113 11.01 9.98 -4.96
C GLY A 113 11.66 9.57 -3.63
N ILE A 114 11.35 8.37 -3.12
CA ILE A 114 11.86 7.85 -1.84
C ILE A 114 13.33 7.45 -1.99
N VAL A 115 13.67 6.84 -3.13
CA VAL A 115 15.03 6.49 -3.51
C VAL A 115 15.34 7.07 -4.87
N LYS A 116 16.60 7.41 -5.11
CA LYS A 116 17.04 7.77 -6.46
C LYS A 116 17.21 6.51 -7.29
N ARG A 117 17.15 6.68 -8.61
CA ARG A 117 17.42 5.59 -9.55
C ARG A 117 18.80 4.98 -9.31
N GLU A 118 19.81 5.79 -9.00
CA GLU A 118 21.15 5.29 -8.66
C GLU A 118 21.19 4.39 -7.43
N ASP A 119 20.30 4.61 -6.44
CA ASP A 119 20.28 3.85 -5.19
C ASP A 119 19.85 2.39 -5.41
N LEU A 120 19.17 2.10 -6.53
CA LEU A 120 18.73 0.74 -6.89
C LEU A 120 19.89 -0.23 -7.13
N GLN A 121 21.11 0.28 -7.39
CA GLN A 121 22.31 -0.56 -7.51
C GLN A 121 22.65 -1.29 -6.19
N HIS A 122 22.11 -0.82 -5.07
CA HIS A 122 22.30 -1.38 -3.73
C HIS A 122 21.16 -2.31 -3.29
N CYS A 123 20.14 -2.51 -4.14
CA CYS A 123 19.07 -3.50 -3.92
C CYS A 123 19.53 -4.92 -4.29
N SER A 124 18.59 -5.87 -4.28
CA SER A 124 18.86 -7.27 -4.66
C SER A 124 19.48 -7.39 -6.05
N GLY A 125 20.15 -8.53 -6.29
CA GLY A 125 20.76 -8.84 -7.59
C GLY A 125 19.78 -8.71 -8.76
N ALA A 126 18.53 -9.14 -8.58
CA ALA A 126 17.49 -9.06 -9.61
C ALA A 126 17.16 -7.60 -10.01
N ILE A 127 17.08 -6.69 -9.03
CA ILE A 127 16.84 -5.27 -9.29
C ILE A 127 18.06 -4.60 -9.92
N ARG A 128 19.26 -4.96 -9.46
CA ARG A 128 20.50 -4.45 -10.06
C ARG A 128 20.65 -4.89 -11.52
N ASP A 129 20.32 -6.14 -11.84
CA ASP A 129 20.42 -6.64 -13.20
C ASP A 129 19.38 -5.95 -14.11
N ALA A 130 18.14 -5.78 -13.63
CA ALA A 130 17.10 -5.00 -14.32
C ALA A 130 17.48 -3.51 -14.49
N PHE A 131 18.20 -2.94 -13.53
CA PHE A 131 18.73 -1.58 -13.62
C PHE A 131 19.75 -1.45 -14.76
N VAL A 132 20.69 -2.41 -14.86
CA VAL A 132 21.75 -2.41 -15.87
C VAL A 132 21.18 -2.67 -17.28
N SER A 133 20.17 -3.54 -17.40
CA SER A 133 19.53 -3.84 -18.69
C SER A 133 18.59 -2.74 -19.17
N GLY A 134 18.16 -1.82 -18.29
CA GLY A 134 17.20 -0.77 -18.61
C GLY A 134 15.73 -1.21 -18.50
N ASP A 135 15.47 -2.41 -17.96
CA ASP A 135 14.13 -3.03 -17.90
C ASP A 135 13.24 -2.50 -16.76
N LEU A 136 13.69 -1.47 -16.03
CA LEU A 136 12.91 -0.88 -14.93
C LEU A 136 11.70 -0.06 -15.39
N GLY A 137 11.61 0.27 -16.69
CA GLY A 137 10.52 1.09 -17.24
C GLY A 137 10.45 2.48 -16.60
N LEU A 138 11.60 3.01 -16.15
CA LEU A 138 11.82 4.30 -15.50
C LEU A 138 12.45 5.32 -16.45
#